data_AF-A0AAD5YE13-F1
#
_entry.id   AF-A0AAD5YE13-F1
#
_cell.length_a   1.000
_cell.length_b   1.000
_cell.length_c   1.000
_cell.angle_alpha   90.00
_cell.angle_beta   90.00
_cell.angle_gamma   90.00
#
_symmetry.space_group_name_H-M   'P 1'
#
loop_
_entity.id
_entity.type
_entity.pdbx_description
1 polymer ?
#
loop_
_entity_poly.entity_id
_entity_poly.type
_entity_poly.pdbx_seq_one_letter_code
_entity_poly.pdbx_strand_id
1 'polypeptide(L)'
;MRTSFLTALVLASISLVSAAPLQARGGPPPPPPKGKGGDAETGKSGSVDGGSVYNGSPYYYYGSISNGVKANSGGDGGLTKSGAALGGNGPGGGGSALSGDTGSAYGGDVVNSATYISNSYKANSGGDGGKAITGSATGGNAWKRGGPPPPPKSKGGDAETGKSGSVDGGSVYNESPYYYYGSIYNGVKANSGGDGGLTKSGAALGGNGPGGGGSALSGDTGSAKGGDVANSASYISNSYKANSGGDGGKAISGSATGGNAWKRGGPPPPPKSKGGDAETGKSGSVDGGSVYNESPYYYYGSIYNGVKANSGGDGGLTKSGAALGGNGPGGGGSALSGGTGSSNGGDVANVATYISNSYKANSGGDGGKAISGSATGGNAWKRGGMPPPPPPKGKGGDAETGKSGNANGGSVYNDAGYWGTVINGAKANSGGDGGLTKSGAALGGNGPGGGGSALSGDTGNANGGDVANYGAVIYNGYKANSGGDGGKAISGSATGGNAW
;
A
#
# COMPACT_ATOMS: atom_id res chain seq x y z
N MET A 1 30.08 -6.67 33.93
CA MET A 1 31.20 -7.26 33.17
C MET A 1 31.12 -6.75 31.75
N ARG A 2 32.15 -6.02 31.30
CA ARG A 2 32.24 -5.44 29.95
C ARG A 2 33.06 -6.40 29.10
N THR A 3 32.47 -6.94 28.03
CA THR A 3 33.18 -7.71 27.01
C THR A 3 33.23 -6.89 25.73
N SER A 4 34.45 -6.43 25.42
CA SER A 4 34.79 -5.67 24.21
C SER A 4 34.83 -6.59 23.00
N PHE A 5 34.12 -6.23 21.92
CA PHE A 5 34.26 -6.85 20.59
C PHE A 5 35.30 -6.06 19.79
N LEU A 6 36.39 -6.73 19.41
CA LEU A 6 37.43 -6.22 18.51
C LEU A 6 37.05 -6.62 17.07
N THR A 7 36.83 -5.64 16.19
CA THR A 7 36.61 -5.87 14.76
C THR A 7 37.95 -5.79 14.04
N ALA A 8 38.42 -6.90 13.48
CA ALA A 8 39.62 -6.97 12.65
C ALA A 8 39.33 -6.44 11.23
N LEU A 9 40.07 -5.41 10.81
CA LEU A 9 40.06 -4.85 9.46
C LEU A 9 41.06 -5.64 8.60
N VAL A 10 40.56 -6.41 7.62
CA VAL A 10 41.40 -7.09 6.62
C VAL A 10 41.71 -6.10 5.50
N LEU A 11 42.94 -5.58 5.46
CA LEU A 11 43.50 -4.90 4.29
C LEU A 11 43.98 -5.95 3.27
N ALA A 12 43.30 -6.05 2.14
CA ALA A 12 43.81 -6.74 0.96
C ALA A 12 44.72 -5.79 0.17
N SER A 13 46.02 -6.07 0.20
CA SER A 13 47.03 -5.43 -0.63
C SER A 13 46.96 -5.95 -2.07
N ILE A 14 46.46 -5.12 -2.99
CA ILE A 14 46.51 -5.39 -4.43
C ILE A 14 47.88 -4.92 -4.95
N SER A 15 48.70 -5.87 -5.40
CA SER A 15 49.95 -5.61 -6.10
C SER A 15 49.67 -5.11 -7.52
N LEU A 16 50.03 -3.85 -7.82
CA LEU A 16 50.08 -3.36 -9.20
C LEU A 16 51.31 -3.92 -9.92
N VAL A 17 51.07 -4.80 -10.90
CA VAL A 17 52.07 -5.16 -11.92
C VAL A 17 52.06 -4.05 -12.98
N SER A 18 53.15 -3.29 -13.05
CA SER A 18 53.41 -2.31 -14.11
C SER A 18 53.85 -3.05 -15.38
N ALA A 19 52.97 -3.12 -16.37
CA ALA A 19 53.30 -3.59 -17.71
C ALA A 19 53.82 -2.42 -18.57
N ALA A 20 54.96 -2.62 -19.21
CA ALA A 20 55.59 -1.65 -20.10
C ALA A 20 54.69 -1.28 -21.29
N PRO A 21 54.70 -0.01 -21.75
CA PRO A 21 53.88 0.43 -22.88
C PRO A 21 54.42 -0.14 -24.21
N LEU A 22 53.67 -1.07 -24.78
CA LEU A 22 53.79 -1.46 -26.18
C LEU A 22 53.33 -0.29 -27.07
N GLN A 23 54.29 0.35 -27.76
CA GLN A 23 54.00 1.34 -28.79
C GLN A 23 53.32 0.67 -29.99
N ALA A 24 51.99 0.78 -30.05
CA ALA A 24 51.21 0.34 -31.20
C ALA A 24 51.30 1.38 -32.34
N ARG A 25 51.82 0.92 -33.48
CA ARG A 25 51.88 1.64 -34.76
C ARG A 25 50.48 2.00 -35.29
N GLY A 26 50.25 3.28 -35.55
CA GLY A 26 49.71 3.87 -36.79
C GLY A 26 48.56 3.23 -37.59
N GLY A 27 47.68 2.42 -37.01
CA GLY A 27 46.43 2.00 -37.67
C GLY A 27 45.35 3.09 -37.61
N PRO A 28 44.40 3.15 -38.57
CA PRO A 28 43.21 3.97 -38.41
C PRO A 28 42.53 3.61 -37.08
N PRO A 29 42.02 4.59 -36.31
CA PRO A 29 41.43 4.32 -35.00
C PRO A 29 40.37 3.23 -35.15
N PRO A 30 40.43 2.15 -34.35
CA PRO A 30 39.46 1.07 -34.44
C PRO A 30 38.04 1.67 -34.33
N PRO A 31 37.08 1.15 -35.10
CA PRO A 31 35.71 1.66 -35.03
C PRO A 31 35.26 1.62 -33.57
N PRO A 32 34.67 2.71 -33.05
CA PRO A 32 34.30 2.79 -31.65
C PRO A 32 33.39 1.61 -31.30
N PRO A 33 33.64 0.93 -30.16
CA PRO A 33 32.93 -0.28 -29.80
C PRO A 33 31.42 -0.03 -29.77
N LYS A 34 30.66 -0.89 -30.45
CA LYS A 34 29.19 -0.90 -30.47
C LYS A 34 28.65 -1.52 -29.16
N GLY A 35 29.07 -1.00 -28.02
CA GLY A 35 28.61 -1.48 -26.71
C GLY A 35 27.17 -1.04 -26.43
N LYS A 36 26.34 -1.95 -25.95
CA LYS A 36 25.10 -1.58 -25.23
C LYS A 36 25.47 -1.23 -23.79
N GLY A 37 24.64 -0.42 -23.14
CA GLY A 37 24.71 -0.26 -21.70
C GLY A 37 24.42 -1.60 -21.03
N GLY A 38 25.09 -1.90 -19.92
CA GLY A 38 24.81 -3.11 -19.15
C GLY A 38 23.47 -3.02 -18.43
N ASP A 39 22.74 -4.12 -18.35
CA ASP A 39 21.51 -4.23 -17.56
C ASP A 39 21.85 -4.32 -16.05
N ALA A 40 20.94 -3.84 -15.20
CA ALA A 40 21.09 -3.92 -13.74
C ALA A 40 19.84 -4.56 -13.12
N GLU A 41 20.05 -5.56 -12.28
CA GLU A 41 19.01 -6.22 -11.50
C GLU A 41 19.42 -6.25 -10.03
N THR A 42 18.48 -5.98 -9.10
CA THR A 42 18.71 -6.18 -7.67
C THR A 42 17.94 -7.39 -7.15
N GLY A 43 18.49 -8.03 -6.12
CA GLY A 43 17.88 -9.20 -5.50
C GLY A 43 16.57 -8.91 -4.76
N LYS A 44 15.77 -9.96 -4.57
CA LYS A 44 14.56 -9.94 -3.74
C LYS A 44 14.91 -9.99 -2.26
N SER A 45 14.04 -9.47 -1.40
CA SER A 45 14.15 -9.65 0.06
C SER A 45 13.08 -10.62 0.58
N GLY A 46 13.40 -11.36 1.64
CA GLY A 46 12.45 -12.27 2.31
C GLY A 46 11.45 -11.53 3.21
N SER A 47 10.57 -12.28 3.87
CA SER A 47 9.60 -11.75 4.85
C SER A 47 10.21 -11.63 6.25
N VAL A 48 9.68 -10.74 7.08
CA VAL A 48 10.09 -10.59 8.49
C VAL A 48 8.87 -10.44 9.39
N ASP A 49 8.59 -11.48 10.18
CA ASP A 49 7.40 -11.54 11.03
C ASP A 49 7.74 -11.32 12.51
N GLY A 50 6.83 -10.65 13.21
CA GLY A 50 6.85 -10.46 14.64
C GLY A 50 6.56 -11.76 15.40
N GLY A 51 7.25 -11.97 16.53
CA GLY A 51 6.97 -13.11 17.41
C GLY A 51 5.59 -13.00 18.05
N SER A 52 4.84 -14.11 18.12
CA SER A 52 3.53 -14.16 18.77
C SER A 52 3.62 -14.60 20.23
N VAL A 53 2.65 -14.20 21.05
CA VAL A 53 2.52 -14.60 22.46
C VAL A 53 1.30 -15.51 22.61
N TYR A 54 1.50 -16.71 23.15
CA TYR A 54 0.42 -17.65 23.47
C TYR A 54 0.43 -17.98 24.96
N ASN A 55 -0.66 -17.64 25.65
CA ASN A 55 -0.92 -18.04 27.03
C ASN A 55 -2.11 -19.00 27.06
N GLY A 56 -1.85 -20.28 27.33
CA GLY A 56 -2.89 -21.30 27.44
C GLY A 56 -2.97 -21.87 28.86
N SER A 57 -4.17 -21.95 29.41
CA SER A 57 -4.43 -22.72 30.64
C SER A 57 -5.13 -24.03 30.27
N PRO A 58 -4.48 -25.20 30.43
CA PRO A 58 -5.09 -26.49 30.07
C PRO A 58 -6.17 -26.93 31.07
N TYR A 59 -6.33 -26.23 32.20
CA TYR A 59 -7.28 -26.59 33.23
C TYR A 59 -8.69 -26.10 32.86
N TYR A 60 -9.48 -27.00 32.29
CA TYR A 60 -10.81 -26.71 31.74
C TYR A 60 -11.81 -26.05 32.72
N TYR A 61 -11.70 -26.28 34.03
CA TYR A 61 -12.67 -25.80 35.02
C TYR A 61 -12.20 -24.62 35.88
N TYR A 62 -10.88 -24.46 36.06
CA TYR A 62 -10.31 -23.47 36.98
C TYR A 62 -9.14 -22.70 36.37
N GLY A 63 -8.90 -22.88 35.07
CA GLY A 63 -7.86 -22.16 34.36
C GLY A 63 -8.13 -20.67 34.41
N SER A 64 -7.18 -19.90 34.93
CA SER A 64 -7.27 -18.45 34.96
C SER A 64 -6.01 -17.83 34.38
N ILE A 65 -6.20 -16.78 33.58
CA ILE A 65 -5.15 -15.90 33.07
C ILE A 65 -5.45 -14.50 33.61
N SER A 66 -4.49 -13.91 34.32
CA SER A 66 -4.57 -12.55 34.83
C SER A 66 -3.43 -11.73 34.25
N ASN A 67 -3.74 -10.92 33.26
CA ASN A 67 -2.78 -10.08 32.56
C ASN A 67 -2.74 -8.69 33.20
N GLY A 68 -1.61 -8.41 33.84
CA GLY A 68 -1.26 -7.10 34.39
C GLY A 68 -1.05 -6.03 33.31
N VAL A 69 -0.49 -4.89 33.71
CA VAL A 69 -0.24 -3.78 32.80
C VAL A 69 0.83 -4.15 31.79
N LYS A 70 0.53 -4.07 30.48
CA LYS A 70 1.46 -4.41 29.39
C LYS A 70 2.06 -5.81 29.51
N ALA A 71 1.25 -6.78 29.93
CA ALA A 71 1.71 -8.14 30.17
C ALA A 71 2.14 -8.84 28.88
N ASN A 72 1.38 -8.67 27.79
CA ASN A 72 1.63 -9.35 26.52
C ASN A 72 1.70 -8.34 25.37
N SER A 73 2.75 -8.46 24.56
CA SER A 73 2.91 -7.71 23.32
C SER A 73 3.42 -8.66 22.25
N GLY A 74 2.72 -8.75 21.12
CA GLY A 74 3.30 -9.30 19.91
C GLY A 74 4.51 -8.48 19.50
N GLY A 75 5.47 -9.12 18.83
CA GLY A 75 6.60 -8.42 18.22
C GLY A 75 6.15 -7.66 16.98
N ASP A 76 6.77 -6.52 16.70
CA ASP A 76 6.49 -5.76 15.48
C ASP A 76 7.07 -6.46 14.25
N GLY A 77 6.43 -6.30 13.09
CA GLY A 77 6.96 -6.69 11.81
C GLY A 77 8.24 -5.93 11.47
N GLY A 78 9.18 -6.59 10.80
CA GLY A 78 10.48 -6.00 10.48
C GLY A 78 10.49 -5.08 9.25
N LEU A 79 11.70 -4.76 8.77
CA LEU A 79 11.90 -4.05 7.50
C LEU A 79 12.32 -5.05 6.41
N THR A 80 11.51 -5.18 5.37
CA THR A 80 11.87 -5.82 4.10
C THR A 80 12.17 -4.73 3.07
N LYS A 81 13.34 -4.80 2.44
CA LYS A 81 13.80 -3.78 1.50
C LYS A 81 14.61 -4.39 0.35
N SER A 82 14.27 -4.04 -0.89
CA SER A 82 15.07 -4.39 -2.07
C SER A 82 15.97 -3.22 -2.51
N GLY A 83 17.00 -3.53 -3.30
CA GLY A 83 17.97 -2.54 -3.79
C GLY A 83 17.47 -1.72 -4.96
N ALA A 84 18.02 -0.51 -5.16
CA ALA A 84 17.77 0.29 -6.35
C ALA A 84 18.59 -0.22 -7.55
N ALA A 85 18.01 -0.19 -8.75
CA ALA A 85 18.65 -0.62 -10.00
C ALA A 85 18.92 0.57 -10.93
N LEU A 86 20.12 0.61 -11.55
CA LEU A 86 20.54 1.66 -12.48
C LEU A 86 21.12 1.03 -13.75
N GLY A 87 20.42 1.16 -14.86
CA GLY A 87 20.86 0.65 -16.16
C GLY A 87 22.05 1.46 -16.70
N GLY A 88 23.01 0.75 -17.28
CA GLY A 88 24.20 1.36 -17.88
C GLY A 88 23.85 2.23 -19.09
N ASN A 89 24.56 3.34 -19.27
CA ASN A 89 24.45 4.11 -20.51
C ASN A 89 25.26 3.44 -21.63
N GLY A 90 24.78 3.45 -22.87
CA GLY A 90 25.53 2.84 -23.97
C GLY A 90 25.26 3.40 -25.37
N PRO A 91 26.29 3.44 -26.24
CA PRO A 91 26.15 3.96 -27.60
C PRO A 91 25.28 3.09 -28.51
N GLY A 92 25.14 1.79 -28.21
CA GLY A 92 24.26 0.84 -28.91
C GLY A 92 22.83 0.74 -28.35
N GLY A 93 22.53 1.47 -27.28
CA GLY A 93 21.30 1.35 -26.48
C GLY A 93 21.61 1.49 -25.00
N GLY A 94 20.67 2.04 -24.23
CA GLY A 94 20.76 2.01 -22.77
C GLY A 94 20.44 0.62 -22.22
N GLY A 95 21.09 0.24 -21.12
CA GLY A 95 20.75 -0.97 -20.38
C GLY A 95 19.51 -0.78 -19.52
N SER A 96 18.76 -1.84 -19.29
CA SER A 96 17.52 -1.83 -18.50
C SER A 96 17.81 -1.94 -17.00
N ALA A 97 16.86 -1.52 -16.18
CA ALA A 97 16.95 -1.60 -14.73
C ALA A 97 15.73 -2.31 -14.13
N LEU A 98 15.96 -3.36 -13.34
CA LEU A 98 14.94 -4.10 -12.61
C LEU A 98 15.25 -4.09 -11.11
N SER A 99 14.39 -3.50 -10.29
CA SER A 99 14.49 -3.64 -8.83
C SER A 99 13.73 -4.88 -8.35
N GLY A 100 14.31 -5.64 -7.41
CA GLY A 100 13.68 -6.84 -6.86
C GLY A 100 12.44 -6.57 -6.01
N ASP A 101 11.64 -7.61 -5.80
CA ASP A 101 10.47 -7.60 -4.90
C ASP A 101 10.86 -7.58 -3.41
N THR A 102 9.93 -7.21 -2.53
CA THR A 102 10.07 -7.45 -1.08
C THR A 102 9.04 -8.44 -0.54
N GLY A 103 9.44 -9.21 0.47
CA GLY A 103 8.53 -10.02 1.27
C GLY A 103 7.63 -9.19 2.19
N SER A 104 6.74 -9.86 2.89
CA SER A 104 5.80 -9.28 3.86
C SER A 104 6.47 -8.96 5.21
N ALA A 105 5.84 -8.11 6.01
CA ALA A 105 6.28 -7.88 7.39
C ALA A 105 5.09 -7.78 8.34
N TYR A 106 4.72 -8.90 8.95
CA TYR A 106 3.54 -9.02 9.81
C TYR A 106 3.87 -8.78 11.28
N GLY A 107 2.96 -8.13 12.01
CA GLY A 107 3.00 -8.08 13.47
C GLY A 107 2.63 -9.42 14.09
N GLY A 108 3.14 -9.69 15.29
CA GLY A 108 2.84 -10.91 16.04
C GLY A 108 1.49 -10.84 16.78
N ASP A 109 0.82 -11.98 16.89
CA ASP A 109 -0.47 -12.08 17.58
C ASP A 109 -0.30 -12.27 19.09
N VAL A 110 -1.35 -11.95 19.85
CA VAL A 110 -1.50 -12.32 21.25
C VAL A 110 -2.73 -13.20 21.42
N VAL A 111 -2.55 -14.42 21.89
CA VAL A 111 -3.62 -15.39 22.12
C VAL A 111 -3.65 -15.78 23.59
N ASN A 112 -4.77 -15.55 24.26
CA ASN A 112 -5.04 -16.01 25.62
C ASN A 112 -6.20 -17.02 25.57
N SER A 113 -6.00 -18.23 26.09
CA SER A 113 -7.03 -19.28 26.15
C SER A 113 -7.15 -19.84 27.56
N ALA A 114 -8.26 -19.54 28.26
CA ALA A 114 -8.53 -20.02 29.61
C ALA A 114 -10.01 -19.86 30.01
N THR A 115 -10.46 -20.61 31.02
CA THR A 115 -11.82 -20.48 31.58
C THR A 115 -12.10 -19.06 32.05
N TYR A 116 -11.17 -18.44 32.76
CA TYR A 116 -11.26 -17.06 33.24
C TYR A 116 -10.11 -16.22 32.70
N ILE A 117 -10.43 -15.12 32.01
CA ILE A 117 -9.42 -14.17 31.52
C ILE A 117 -9.72 -12.80 32.12
N SER A 118 -8.74 -12.23 32.81
CA SER A 118 -8.80 -10.87 33.35
C SER A 118 -7.66 -10.05 32.77
N ASN A 119 -7.99 -9.03 31.98
CA ASN A 119 -7.04 -8.14 31.35
C ASN A 119 -7.15 -6.76 31.97
N SER A 120 -6.04 -6.25 32.52
CA SER A 120 -5.98 -4.90 33.12
C SER A 120 -5.56 -3.83 32.10
N TYR A 121 -4.84 -2.77 32.50
CA TYR A 121 -4.56 -1.64 31.62
C TYR A 121 -3.50 -1.94 30.55
N LYS A 122 -3.84 -1.84 29.26
CA LYS A 122 -2.96 -2.17 28.13
C LYS A 122 -2.36 -3.57 28.25
N ALA A 123 -3.16 -4.53 28.69
CA ALA A 123 -2.70 -5.86 29.02
C ALA A 123 -2.17 -6.62 27.80
N ASN A 124 -2.85 -6.51 26.65
CA ASN A 124 -2.50 -7.20 25.42
C ASN A 124 -2.42 -6.21 24.25
N SER A 125 -1.35 -6.30 23.47
CA SER A 125 -1.19 -5.58 22.21
C SER A 125 -0.72 -6.55 21.14
N GLY A 126 -1.40 -6.58 20.00
CA GLY A 126 -0.79 -7.11 18.78
C GLY A 126 0.46 -6.29 18.43
N GLY A 127 1.43 -6.92 17.76
CA GLY A 127 2.58 -6.21 17.22
C GLY A 127 2.18 -5.38 16.00
N ASP A 128 2.84 -4.26 15.75
CA ASP A 128 2.54 -3.45 14.58
C ASP A 128 3.06 -4.12 13.29
N GLY A 129 2.40 -3.85 12.17
CA GLY A 129 2.89 -4.23 10.85
C GLY A 129 4.22 -3.53 10.52
N GLY A 130 5.09 -4.23 9.81
CA GLY A 130 6.43 -3.74 9.50
C GLY A 130 6.50 -2.79 8.31
N LYS A 131 7.62 -2.79 7.61
CA LYS A 131 7.84 -1.97 6.40
C LYS A 131 8.29 -2.84 5.24
N ALA A 132 7.58 -2.77 4.13
CA ALA A 132 7.93 -3.44 2.88
C ALA A 132 8.19 -2.40 1.78
N ILE A 133 9.45 -2.22 1.38
CA ILE A 133 9.85 -1.11 0.49
C ILE A 133 10.70 -1.62 -0.67
N THR A 134 10.22 -1.49 -1.91
CA THR A 134 11.06 -1.81 -3.09
C THR A 134 11.93 -0.64 -3.51
N GLY A 135 13.05 -0.95 -4.15
CA GLY A 135 13.97 0.04 -4.70
C GLY A 135 13.44 0.70 -5.97
N SER A 136 13.96 1.89 -6.28
CA SER A 136 13.70 2.58 -7.55
C SER A 136 14.50 1.95 -8.70
N ALA A 137 14.00 2.10 -9.93
CA ALA A 137 14.68 1.67 -11.15
C ALA A 137 14.84 2.83 -12.13
N THR A 138 16.04 2.98 -12.69
CA THR A 138 16.33 3.97 -13.74
C THR A 138 16.98 3.29 -14.94
N GLY A 139 16.33 3.34 -16.09
CA GLY A 139 16.85 2.82 -17.35
C GLY A 139 18.00 3.68 -17.88
N GLY A 140 18.99 3.04 -18.48
CA GLY A 140 20.15 3.70 -19.06
C GLY A 140 19.77 4.53 -20.28
N ASN A 141 20.46 5.64 -20.50
CA ASN A 141 20.33 6.41 -21.73
C ASN A 141 21.13 5.78 -22.86
N ALA A 142 20.59 5.85 -24.07
CA ALA A 142 21.39 5.63 -25.27
C ALA A 142 22.21 6.89 -25.58
N TRP A 143 23.33 7.09 -24.88
CA TRP A 143 24.20 8.25 -25.09
C TRP A 143 25.60 7.90 -25.62
N LYS A 144 26.20 8.91 -26.27
CA LYS A 144 27.61 8.93 -26.64
C LYS A 144 28.14 10.35 -26.45
N ARG A 145 29.02 10.55 -25.47
CA ARG A 145 29.87 11.74 -25.39
C ARG A 145 31.09 11.50 -26.30
N GLY A 146 31.21 12.25 -27.40
CA GLY A 146 32.48 12.39 -28.13
C GLY A 146 32.83 11.38 -29.25
N GLY A 147 31.88 10.68 -29.87
CA GLY A 147 32.20 9.83 -31.04
C GLY A 147 31.17 9.89 -32.16
N PRO A 148 31.43 9.25 -33.33
CA PRO A 148 30.53 9.28 -34.47
C PRO A 148 29.14 8.82 -34.05
N PRO A 149 28.10 9.45 -34.62
CA PRO A 149 26.76 9.38 -34.09
C PRO A 149 26.24 7.93 -34.06
N PRO A 150 25.52 7.54 -32.99
CA PRO A 150 25.00 6.18 -32.87
C PRO A 150 24.04 5.85 -34.02
N PRO A 151 23.90 4.55 -34.37
CA PRO A 151 22.94 4.13 -35.35
C PRO A 151 21.53 4.58 -34.95
N PRO A 152 20.68 5.01 -35.89
CA PRO A 152 19.37 5.64 -35.62
C PRO A 152 18.32 4.77 -34.90
N LYS A 153 18.69 3.56 -34.45
CA LYS A 153 17.82 2.58 -33.81
C LYS A 153 18.09 2.35 -32.31
N SER A 154 19.05 3.05 -31.70
CA SER A 154 19.33 2.85 -30.26
C SER A 154 18.20 3.42 -29.39
N LYS A 155 17.57 2.58 -28.58
CA LYS A 155 16.54 2.96 -27.62
C LYS A 155 17.16 3.21 -26.24
N GLY A 156 16.52 4.05 -25.44
CA GLY A 156 16.80 4.08 -24.00
C GLY A 156 16.42 2.73 -23.36
N GLY A 157 17.06 2.41 -22.24
CA GLY A 157 16.75 1.20 -21.48
C GLY A 157 15.45 1.35 -20.71
N ASP A 158 14.76 0.23 -20.48
CA ASP A 158 13.51 0.19 -19.73
C ASP A 158 13.79 0.21 -18.21
N ALA A 159 12.81 0.62 -17.42
CA ALA A 159 12.88 0.63 -15.96
C ALA A 159 11.66 -0.05 -15.35
N GLU A 160 11.89 -1.01 -14.46
CA GLU A 160 10.84 -1.72 -13.73
C GLU A 160 11.19 -1.82 -12.25
N THR A 161 10.25 -1.48 -11.37
CA THR A 161 10.41 -1.70 -9.92
C THR A 161 9.63 -2.91 -9.44
N GLY A 162 10.19 -3.61 -8.46
CA GLY A 162 9.55 -4.77 -7.88
C GLY A 162 8.31 -4.44 -7.07
N LYS A 163 7.56 -5.48 -6.72
CA LYS A 163 6.35 -5.43 -5.89
C LYS A 163 6.70 -5.47 -4.41
N SER A 164 6.02 -4.68 -3.59
CA SER A 164 6.18 -4.74 -2.13
C SER A 164 5.17 -5.70 -1.48
N GLY A 165 5.59 -6.46 -0.47
CA GLY A 165 4.74 -7.36 0.31
C GLY A 165 3.72 -6.64 1.22
N SER A 166 2.86 -7.44 1.88
CA SER A 166 1.86 -6.93 2.84
C SER A 166 2.48 -6.68 4.22
N VAL A 167 1.84 -5.79 4.99
CA VAL A 167 2.32 -5.35 6.30
C VAL A 167 1.16 -5.21 7.27
N ASP A 168 0.59 -6.34 7.69
CA ASP A 168 -0.58 -6.35 8.55
C ASP A 168 -0.17 -6.37 10.04
N GLY A 169 -0.94 -5.69 10.88
CA GLY A 169 -0.77 -5.71 12.34
C GLY A 169 -1.27 -7.00 12.97
N GLY A 170 -0.67 -7.36 14.10
CA GLY A 170 -1.05 -8.55 14.87
C GLY A 170 -2.37 -8.37 15.60
N SER A 171 -3.09 -9.46 15.79
CA SER A 171 -4.41 -9.48 16.42
C SER A 171 -4.35 -9.93 17.88
N VAL A 172 -5.41 -9.64 18.63
CA VAL A 172 -5.58 -10.11 20.02
C VAL A 172 -6.79 -11.02 20.10
N TYR A 173 -6.58 -12.27 20.50
CA TYR A 173 -7.62 -13.28 20.68
C TYR A 173 -7.70 -13.69 22.15
N ASN A 174 -8.84 -13.43 22.78
CA ASN A 174 -9.16 -13.95 24.11
C ASN A 174 -10.29 -14.96 23.98
N GLU A 175 -10.00 -16.23 24.24
CA GLU A 175 -10.97 -17.31 24.14
C GLU A 175 -11.17 -17.98 25.51
N SER A 176 -12.41 -18.02 25.95
CA SER A 176 -12.82 -18.90 27.03
C SER A 176 -13.59 -20.08 26.43
N PRO A 177 -12.95 -21.26 26.26
CA PRO A 177 -13.56 -22.40 25.58
C PRO A 177 -14.70 -23.03 26.38
N TYR A 178 -14.95 -22.57 27.61
CA TYR A 178 -15.94 -23.16 28.48
C TYR A 178 -17.27 -22.41 28.43
N TYR A 179 -18.21 -23.01 27.71
CA TYR A 179 -19.49 -22.40 27.33
C TYR A 179 -20.45 -22.05 28.48
N TYR A 180 -20.25 -22.54 29.71
CA TYR A 180 -21.20 -22.33 30.81
C TYR A 180 -20.71 -21.37 31.92
N TYR A 181 -19.40 -21.23 32.10
CA TYR A 181 -18.78 -20.47 33.20
C TYR A 181 -17.64 -19.57 32.72
N GLY A 182 -17.39 -19.54 31.41
CA GLY A 182 -16.32 -18.77 30.82
C GLY A 182 -16.56 -17.28 30.97
N SER A 183 -15.60 -16.56 31.55
CA SER A 183 -15.70 -15.11 31.72
C SER A 183 -14.44 -14.40 31.23
N ILE A 184 -14.64 -13.34 30.44
CA ILE A 184 -13.60 -12.41 30.02
C ILE A 184 -13.91 -11.03 30.62
N TYR A 185 -12.96 -10.50 31.40
CA TYR A 185 -13.02 -9.16 31.96
C TYR A 185 -11.93 -8.29 31.33
N ASN A 186 -12.33 -7.31 30.54
CA ASN A 186 -11.43 -6.36 29.90
C ASN A 186 -11.52 -5.00 30.62
N GLY A 187 -10.45 -4.70 31.35
CA GLY A 187 -10.20 -3.43 32.02
C GLY A 187 -9.97 -2.27 31.05
N VAL A 188 -9.43 -1.16 31.56
CA VAL A 188 -9.29 0.07 30.79
C VAL A 188 -8.22 -0.09 29.71
N LYS A 189 -8.53 0.11 28.41
CA LYS A 189 -7.55 -0.08 27.32
C LYS A 189 -6.89 -1.45 27.33
N ALA A 190 -7.65 -2.51 27.63
CA ALA A 190 -7.10 -3.83 27.87
C ALA A 190 -6.43 -4.46 26.65
N ASN A 191 -7.09 -4.38 25.48
CA ASN A 191 -6.67 -5.04 24.26
C ASN A 191 -6.59 -4.04 23.10
N SER A 192 -5.51 -4.12 22.33
CA SER A 192 -5.33 -3.37 21.08
C SER A 192 -4.82 -4.30 20.00
N GLY A 193 -5.46 -4.32 18.83
CA GLY A 193 -4.79 -4.81 17.63
C GLY A 193 -3.57 -3.94 17.33
N GLY A 194 -2.58 -4.52 16.66
CA GLY A 194 -1.43 -3.78 16.12
C GLY A 194 -1.83 -3.01 14.88
N ASP A 195 -1.20 -1.87 14.62
CA ASP A 195 -1.50 -1.05 13.45
C ASP A 195 -0.94 -1.69 12.18
N GLY A 196 -1.55 -1.45 11.03
CA GLY A 196 -0.98 -1.80 9.74
C GLY A 196 0.30 -1.00 9.46
N GLY A 197 1.24 -1.64 8.76
CA GLY A 197 2.56 -1.07 8.46
C GLY A 197 2.61 -0.18 7.21
N LEU A 198 3.82 -0.01 6.64
CA LEU A 198 4.03 0.70 5.37
C LEU A 198 4.47 -0.25 4.26
N THR A 199 3.68 -0.35 3.20
CA THR A 199 4.04 -1.02 1.95
C THR A 199 4.18 0.00 0.82
N LYS A 200 5.35 0.01 0.18
CA LYS A 200 5.71 1.03 -0.81
C LYS A 200 6.51 0.44 -1.96
N SER A 201 6.10 0.72 -3.19
CA SER A 201 6.92 0.40 -4.36
C SER A 201 7.78 1.58 -4.82
N GLY A 202 8.92 1.26 -5.44
CA GLY A 202 9.87 2.24 -5.95
C GLY A 202 9.38 2.95 -7.22
N ALA A 203 9.96 4.11 -7.53
CA ALA A 203 9.69 4.84 -8.76
C ALA A 203 10.48 4.27 -9.95
N ALA A 204 9.89 4.31 -11.15
CA ALA A 204 10.49 3.85 -12.40
C ALA A 204 10.73 5.02 -13.37
N LEU A 205 11.93 5.10 -13.95
CA LEU A 205 12.32 6.14 -14.90
C LEU A 205 12.95 5.53 -16.15
N GLY A 206 12.27 5.58 -17.29
CA GLY A 206 12.74 5.06 -18.56
C GLY A 206 13.90 5.88 -19.15
N GLY A 207 14.84 5.21 -19.79
CA GLY A 207 16.00 5.84 -20.41
C GLY A 207 15.65 6.63 -21.67
N ASN A 208 16.38 7.70 -21.99
CA ASN A 208 16.18 8.44 -23.24
C ASN A 208 16.96 7.79 -24.40
N GLY A 209 16.43 7.87 -25.63
CA GLY A 209 17.13 7.31 -26.79
C GLY A 209 16.70 7.87 -28.16
N PRO A 210 17.62 7.92 -29.15
CA PRO A 210 17.33 8.47 -30.48
C PRO A 210 16.37 7.59 -31.32
N GLY A 211 16.38 6.27 -31.09
CA GLY A 211 15.47 5.30 -31.70
C GLY A 211 14.16 5.08 -30.93
N GLY A 212 13.99 5.76 -29.79
CA GLY A 212 12.85 5.61 -28.88
C GLY A 212 13.26 5.84 -27.43
N GLY A 213 12.34 6.34 -26.62
CA GLY A 213 12.49 6.29 -25.17
C GLY A 213 12.27 4.88 -24.64
N GLY A 214 12.91 4.54 -23.52
CA GLY A 214 12.61 3.35 -22.73
C GLY A 214 11.35 3.56 -21.91
N SER A 215 10.62 2.48 -21.64
CA SER A 215 9.39 2.49 -20.87
C SER A 215 9.69 2.44 -19.36
N ALA A 216 8.71 2.84 -18.56
CA ALA A 216 8.79 2.79 -17.10
C ALA A 216 7.57 2.10 -16.50
N LEU A 217 7.80 1.09 -15.66
CA LEU A 217 6.77 0.37 -14.91
C LEU A 217 7.09 0.42 -13.41
N SER A 218 6.22 1.00 -12.59
CA SER A 218 6.34 0.85 -11.14
C SER A 218 5.63 -0.42 -10.66
N GLY A 219 6.18 -1.11 -9.67
CA GLY A 219 5.56 -2.27 -9.06
C GLY A 219 4.30 -1.95 -8.25
N ASP A 220 3.50 -2.99 -8.01
CA ASP A 220 2.34 -2.96 -7.10
C ASP A 220 2.79 -2.90 -5.63
N THR A 221 1.87 -2.52 -4.72
CA THR A 221 2.07 -2.70 -3.27
C THR A 221 1.12 -3.73 -2.68
N GLY A 222 1.54 -4.38 -1.60
CA GLY A 222 0.70 -5.21 -0.75
C GLY A 222 -0.35 -4.42 0.05
N SER A 223 -1.04 -5.12 0.94
CA SER A 223 -1.99 -4.55 1.92
C SER A 223 -1.28 -4.06 3.19
N ALA A 224 -1.95 -3.20 3.95
CA ALA A 224 -1.51 -2.83 5.30
C ALA A 224 -2.73 -2.74 6.22
N LYS A 225 -3.16 -3.88 6.77
CA LYS A 225 -4.36 -3.95 7.62
C LYS A 225 -4.02 -3.81 9.10
N GLY A 226 -4.90 -3.17 9.86
CA GLY A 226 -4.84 -3.22 11.32
C GLY A 226 -5.27 -4.59 11.84
N GLY A 227 -4.77 -4.95 13.02
CA GLY A 227 -5.10 -6.21 13.69
C GLY A 227 -6.46 -6.17 14.38
N ASP A 228 -7.11 -7.33 14.47
CA ASP A 228 -8.42 -7.48 15.08
C ASP A 228 -8.32 -7.70 16.60
N VAL A 229 -9.42 -7.42 17.31
CA VAL A 229 -9.60 -7.85 18.70
C VAL A 229 -10.84 -8.73 18.80
N ALA A 230 -10.66 -10.00 19.16
CA ALA A 230 -11.75 -10.95 19.33
C ALA A 230 -11.81 -11.49 20.76
N ASN A 231 -13.00 -11.44 21.35
CA ASN A 231 -13.32 -12.03 22.65
C ASN A 231 -14.45 -13.04 22.49
N SER A 232 -14.25 -14.28 22.93
CA SER A 232 -15.29 -15.33 22.91
C SER A 232 -15.46 -15.97 24.29
N ALA A 233 -16.63 -15.77 24.93
CA ALA A 233 -16.94 -16.32 26.26
C ALA A 233 -18.45 -16.27 26.60
N SER A 234 -18.88 -17.05 27.59
CA SER A 234 -20.25 -16.99 28.13
C SER A 234 -20.60 -15.62 28.74
N TYR A 235 -19.61 -14.96 29.32
CA TYR A 235 -19.74 -13.64 29.90
C TYR A 235 -18.56 -12.76 29.47
N ILE A 236 -18.85 -11.61 28.87
CA ILE A 236 -17.85 -10.62 28.49
C ILE A 236 -18.20 -9.29 29.14
N SER A 237 -17.26 -8.72 29.89
CA SER A 237 -17.39 -7.38 30.47
C SER A 237 -16.24 -6.49 30.03
N ASN A 238 -16.57 -5.50 29.20
CA ASN A 238 -15.66 -4.52 28.65
C ASN A 238 -15.84 -3.18 29.38
N SER A 239 -14.78 -2.63 29.95
CA SER A 239 -14.80 -1.30 30.61
C SER A 239 -14.35 -0.18 29.66
N TYR A 240 -13.70 0.89 30.14
CA TYR A 240 -13.39 2.06 29.31
C TYR A 240 -12.31 1.82 28.26
N LYS A 241 -12.64 1.97 26.97
CA LYS A 241 -11.73 1.72 25.83
C LYS A 241 -11.13 0.32 25.85
N ALA A 242 -11.85 -0.65 26.40
CA ALA A 242 -11.36 -1.99 26.65
C ALA A 242 -10.75 -2.66 25.40
N ASN A 243 -11.37 -2.50 24.23
CA ASN A 243 -10.91 -3.11 22.98
C ASN A 243 -10.82 -2.05 21.87
N SER A 244 -9.72 -2.10 21.12
CA SER A 244 -9.52 -1.30 19.91
C SER A 244 -8.96 -2.18 18.81
N GLY A 245 -9.59 -2.20 17.64
CA GLY A 245 -8.89 -2.65 16.44
C GLY A 245 -7.67 -1.78 16.17
N GLY A 246 -6.67 -2.33 15.49
CA GLY A 246 -5.52 -1.56 15.00
C GLY A 246 -5.92 -0.71 13.80
N ASP A 247 -5.25 0.41 13.58
CA ASP A 247 -5.54 1.26 12.42
C ASP A 247 -4.97 0.64 11.13
N GLY A 248 -5.58 0.93 9.99
CA GLY A 248 -5.03 0.62 8.68
C GLY A 248 -3.72 1.37 8.44
N GLY A 249 -2.78 0.72 7.76
CA GLY A 249 -1.46 1.26 7.47
C GLY A 249 -1.41 2.14 6.22
N LYS A 250 -0.33 2.02 5.46
CA LYS A 250 -0.11 2.81 4.23
C LYS A 250 0.33 1.92 3.08
N ALA A 251 -0.38 2.01 1.97
CA ALA A 251 -0.06 1.34 0.71
C ALA A 251 0.18 2.39 -0.39
N ILE A 252 1.44 2.55 -0.83
CA ILE A 252 1.84 3.63 -1.74
C ILE A 252 2.62 3.10 -2.95
N SER A 253 2.02 3.09 -4.14
CA SER A 253 2.77 2.71 -5.34
C SER A 253 3.67 3.85 -5.85
N GLY A 254 4.77 3.48 -6.51
CA GLY A 254 5.72 4.40 -7.10
C GLY A 254 5.20 5.12 -8.34
N SER A 255 5.81 6.25 -8.68
CA SER A 255 5.54 6.95 -9.94
C SER A 255 6.33 6.33 -11.10
N ALA A 256 5.84 6.50 -12.33
CA ALA A 256 6.50 6.04 -13.54
C ALA A 256 6.64 7.18 -14.56
N THR A 257 7.81 7.31 -15.18
CA THR A 257 8.06 8.30 -16.25
C THR A 257 8.78 7.66 -17.41
N GLY A 258 8.13 7.67 -18.58
CA GLY A 258 8.70 7.14 -19.82
C GLY A 258 9.82 8.03 -20.36
N GLY A 259 10.82 7.41 -20.97
CA GLY A 259 11.96 8.11 -21.56
C GLY A 259 11.55 8.91 -22.79
N ASN A 260 12.22 10.02 -23.06
CA ASN A 260 12.01 10.78 -24.29
C ASN A 260 12.75 10.15 -25.47
N ALA A 261 12.13 10.24 -26.64
CA ALA A 261 12.83 10.11 -27.91
C ALA A 261 13.33 11.48 -28.37
N TRP A 262 14.65 11.66 -28.37
CA TRP A 262 15.27 12.92 -28.80
C TRP A 262 15.72 12.96 -30.27
N LYS A 263 15.69 14.18 -30.81
CA LYS A 263 16.10 14.50 -32.18
C LYS A 263 17.62 14.65 -32.27
N ARG A 264 18.23 14.02 -33.28
CA ARG A 264 19.60 14.35 -33.72
C ARG A 264 19.61 15.74 -34.34
N GLY A 265 20.53 16.60 -33.90
CA GLY A 265 20.79 17.91 -34.51
C GLY A 265 21.47 17.85 -35.89
N GLY A 266 21.18 16.85 -36.72
CA GLY A 266 21.83 16.67 -38.03
C GLY A 266 20.87 16.27 -39.16
N PRO A 267 21.29 16.39 -40.44
CA PRO A 267 20.43 16.30 -41.63
C PRO A 267 20.33 14.86 -42.19
N PRO A 268 19.59 13.98 -41.53
CA PRO A 268 18.58 13.20 -42.26
C PRO A 268 17.21 13.28 -41.57
N PRO A 269 16.11 12.91 -42.25
CA PRO A 269 14.78 12.89 -41.65
C PRO A 269 14.80 12.02 -40.38
N PRO A 270 14.28 12.53 -39.26
CA PRO A 270 14.30 11.78 -38.02
C PRO A 270 13.49 10.49 -38.18
N PRO A 271 13.97 9.35 -37.65
CA PRO A 271 13.15 8.15 -37.56
C PRO A 271 11.86 8.46 -36.78
N LYS A 272 10.78 7.74 -37.11
CA LYS A 272 9.49 7.80 -36.39
C LYS A 272 9.63 7.18 -34.99
N SER A 273 10.48 7.73 -34.13
CA SER A 273 10.70 7.25 -32.77
C SER A 273 9.63 7.82 -31.84
N LYS A 274 8.97 6.94 -31.08
CA LYS A 274 8.01 7.33 -30.05
C LYS A 274 8.73 7.54 -28.72
N GLY A 275 8.18 8.40 -27.87
CA GLY A 275 8.55 8.38 -26.46
C GLY A 275 8.19 7.04 -25.80
N GLY A 276 8.84 6.72 -24.69
CA GLY A 276 8.55 5.52 -23.91
C GLY A 276 7.25 5.67 -23.13
N ASP A 277 6.58 4.55 -22.88
CA ASP A 277 5.33 4.51 -22.11
C ASP A 277 5.62 4.55 -20.60
N ALA A 278 4.64 4.97 -19.82
CA ALA A 278 4.72 4.99 -18.36
C ALA A 278 3.50 4.31 -17.73
N GLU A 279 3.73 3.34 -16.86
CA GLU A 279 2.70 2.64 -16.12
C GLU A 279 3.05 2.58 -14.62
N THR A 280 2.11 2.93 -13.75
CA THR A 280 2.29 2.74 -12.31
C THR A 280 1.51 1.55 -11.81
N GLY A 281 2.09 0.85 -10.84
CA GLY A 281 1.45 -0.27 -10.16
C GLY A 281 0.27 0.17 -9.30
N LYS A 282 -0.54 -0.80 -8.91
CA LYS A 282 -1.70 -0.63 -8.04
C LYS A 282 -1.25 -0.55 -6.58
N SER A 283 -1.96 0.21 -5.76
CA SER A 283 -1.79 0.15 -4.30
C SER A 283 -2.79 -0.82 -3.68
N GLY A 284 -2.37 -1.57 -2.67
CA GLY A 284 -3.24 -2.50 -1.92
C GLY A 284 -4.22 -1.81 -0.97
N SER A 285 -5.06 -2.61 -0.30
CA SER A 285 -6.03 -2.13 0.69
C SER A 285 -5.39 -1.88 2.06
N VAL A 286 -5.96 -0.93 2.81
CA VAL A 286 -5.48 -0.47 4.12
C VAL A 286 -6.64 -0.36 5.09
N ASP A 287 -7.24 -1.49 5.43
CA ASP A 287 -8.45 -1.52 6.26
C ASP A 287 -8.08 -1.52 7.75
N GLY A 288 -8.91 -0.87 8.58
CA GLY A 288 -8.80 -0.92 10.02
C GLY A 288 -9.25 -2.27 10.59
N GLY A 289 -8.68 -2.64 11.73
CA GLY A 289 -9.03 -3.86 12.47
C GLY A 289 -10.40 -3.73 13.15
N SER A 290 -11.09 -4.85 13.28
CA SER A 290 -12.43 -4.92 13.84
C SER A 290 -12.42 -5.43 15.28
N VAL A 291 -13.51 -5.19 16.01
CA VAL A 291 -13.73 -5.72 17.36
C VAL A 291 -14.91 -6.68 17.34
N TYR A 292 -14.67 -7.94 17.70
CA TYR A 292 -15.68 -8.98 17.77
C TYR A 292 -15.83 -9.48 19.20
N ASN A 293 -17.01 -9.31 19.78
CA ASN A 293 -17.37 -9.92 21.05
C ASN A 293 -18.48 -10.93 20.79
N GLU A 294 -18.20 -12.20 21.03
CA GLU A 294 -19.15 -13.29 20.84
C GLU A 294 -19.39 -14.04 22.15
N SER A 295 -20.66 -14.20 22.47
CA SER A 295 -21.11 -15.14 23.48
C SER A 295 -21.91 -16.24 22.77
N PRO A 296 -21.29 -17.39 22.47
CA PRO A 296 -21.87 -18.44 21.62
C PRO A 296 -23.09 -19.14 22.26
N TYR A 297 -23.45 -18.76 23.50
CA TYR A 297 -24.48 -19.44 24.25
C TYR A 297 -25.82 -18.70 24.20
N TYR A 298 -26.72 -19.21 23.35
CA TYR A 298 -28.01 -18.60 23.02
C TYR A 298 -29.00 -18.40 24.19
N TYR A 299 -28.79 -19.01 25.37
CA TYR A 299 -29.73 -18.88 26.49
C TYR A 299 -29.26 -18.04 27.68
N TYR A 300 -27.95 -17.85 27.87
CA TYR A 300 -27.35 -17.19 29.05
C TYR A 300 -26.18 -16.26 28.69
N GLY A 301 -25.80 -16.20 27.41
CA GLY A 301 -24.66 -15.41 26.97
C GLY A 301 -24.88 -13.93 27.23
N SER A 302 -23.92 -13.27 27.88
CA SER A 302 -24.05 -11.86 28.25
C SER A 302 -22.82 -11.04 27.89
N ILE A 303 -23.04 -9.90 27.22
CA ILE A 303 -22.00 -8.91 26.88
C ILE A 303 -22.37 -7.59 27.53
N TYR A 304 -21.46 -7.04 28.33
CA TYR A 304 -21.57 -5.73 28.95
C TYR A 304 -20.47 -4.81 28.43
N ASN A 305 -20.87 -3.74 27.74
CA ASN A 305 -20.00 -2.74 27.18
C ASN A 305 -20.15 -1.41 27.94
N GLY A 306 -19.13 -1.10 28.73
CA GLY A 306 -18.94 0.14 29.46
C GLY A 306 -18.72 1.35 28.55
N VAL A 307 -18.35 2.48 29.14
CA VAL A 307 -18.23 3.75 28.40
C VAL A 307 -17.10 3.67 27.38
N LYS A 308 -17.37 3.92 26.08
CA LYS A 308 -16.33 3.80 25.03
C LYS A 308 -15.62 2.47 25.00
N ALA A 309 -16.33 1.37 25.27
CA ALA A 309 -15.72 0.06 25.45
C ALA A 309 -14.99 -0.47 24.20
N ASN A 310 -15.59 -0.36 23.02
CA ASN A 310 -15.10 -0.96 21.79
C ASN A 310 -14.99 0.10 20.69
N SER A 311 -13.89 0.07 19.95
CA SER A 311 -13.68 0.87 18.75
C SER A 311 -13.10 -0.01 17.65
N GLY A 312 -13.69 0.03 16.44
CA GLY A 312 -12.98 -0.37 15.24
C GLY A 312 -11.77 0.54 15.02
N GLY A 313 -10.75 0.04 14.33
CA GLY A 313 -9.63 0.82 13.85
C GLY A 313 -10.00 1.61 12.60
N ASP A 314 -9.35 2.74 12.38
CA ASP A 314 -9.63 3.58 11.22
C ASP A 314 -9.00 3.00 9.95
N GLY A 315 -9.57 3.31 8.78
CA GLY A 315 -8.95 3.02 7.49
C GLY A 315 -7.66 3.83 7.29
N GLY A 316 -6.69 3.26 6.59
CA GLY A 316 -5.38 3.84 6.33
C GLY A 316 -5.29 4.73 5.08
N LEU A 317 -4.09 4.88 4.51
CA LEU A 317 -3.88 5.59 3.24
C LEU A 317 -3.47 4.63 2.11
N THR A 318 -4.28 4.56 1.06
CA THR A 318 -3.93 3.87 -0.19
C THR A 318 -3.80 4.89 -1.32
N LYS A 319 -2.63 4.88 -1.97
CA LYS A 319 -2.29 5.86 -3.00
C LYS A 319 -1.50 5.22 -4.13
N SER A 320 -1.93 5.43 -5.38
CA SER A 320 -1.12 5.04 -6.54
C SER A 320 -0.26 6.21 -7.06
N GLY A 321 0.86 5.87 -7.69
CA GLY A 321 1.79 6.84 -8.25
C GLY A 321 1.30 7.46 -9.57
N ALA A 322 1.88 8.61 -9.92
CA ALA A 322 1.58 9.30 -11.16
C ALA A 322 2.34 8.69 -12.35
N ALA A 323 1.72 8.67 -13.53
CA ALA A 323 2.31 8.18 -14.78
C ALA A 323 2.53 9.33 -15.77
N LEU A 324 3.72 9.42 -16.36
CA LEU A 324 4.10 10.47 -17.32
C LEU A 324 4.73 9.85 -18.57
N GLY A 325 4.03 9.89 -19.70
CA GLY A 325 4.50 9.35 -20.97
C GLY A 325 5.64 10.18 -21.57
N GLY A 326 6.60 9.51 -22.20
CA GLY A 326 7.75 10.14 -22.84
C GLY A 326 7.34 10.90 -24.10
N ASN A 327 8.04 11.99 -24.44
CA ASN A 327 7.78 12.71 -25.69
C ASN A 327 8.55 12.09 -26.86
N GLY A 328 8.05 12.21 -28.09
CA GLY A 328 8.78 11.72 -29.26
C GLY A 328 8.38 12.29 -30.62
N PRO A 329 9.30 12.36 -31.60
CA PRO A 329 9.02 12.91 -32.93
C PRO A 329 8.09 12.05 -33.79
N GLY A 330 8.02 10.74 -33.52
CA GLY A 330 7.10 9.79 -34.16
C GLY A 330 5.78 9.59 -33.41
N GLY A 331 5.64 10.23 -32.24
CA GLY A 331 4.50 10.12 -31.34
C GLY A 331 4.92 10.24 -29.87
N GLY A 332 3.99 10.67 -29.03
CA GLY A 332 4.16 10.56 -27.58
C GLY A 332 4.00 9.11 -27.09
N GLY A 333 4.62 8.80 -25.97
CA GLY A 333 4.34 7.59 -25.18
C GLY A 333 3.09 7.79 -24.34
N SER A 334 2.36 6.71 -24.09
CA SER A 334 1.14 6.71 -23.28
C SER A 334 1.46 6.68 -21.78
N ALA A 335 0.50 7.09 -20.97
CA ALA A 335 0.59 7.09 -19.51
C ALA A 335 -0.62 6.40 -18.89
N LEU A 336 -0.39 5.39 -18.04
CA LEU A 336 -1.40 4.67 -17.28
C LEU A 336 -1.06 4.73 -15.79
N SER A 337 -1.91 5.37 -14.98
CA SER A 337 -1.77 5.31 -13.52
C SER A 337 -2.54 4.11 -12.96
N GLY A 338 -1.94 3.36 -12.04
CA GLY A 338 -2.60 2.25 -11.35
C GLY A 338 -3.79 2.69 -10.49
N GLY A 339 -4.69 1.75 -10.19
CA GLY A 339 -5.78 1.98 -9.23
C GLY A 339 -5.32 1.88 -7.77
N THR A 340 -6.21 2.18 -6.84
CA THR A 340 -5.99 1.95 -5.40
C THR A 340 -6.93 0.91 -4.82
N GLY A 341 -6.48 0.23 -3.77
CA GLY A 341 -7.32 -0.61 -2.91
C GLY A 341 -8.28 0.20 -2.05
N SER A 342 -9.01 -0.49 -1.17
CA SER A 342 -9.94 0.11 -0.21
C SER A 342 -9.22 0.61 1.04
N SER A 343 -9.88 1.49 1.78
CA SER A 343 -9.43 2.03 3.07
C SER A 343 -10.64 2.14 4.00
N ASN A 344 -11.18 0.97 4.38
CA ASN A 344 -12.38 0.93 5.22
C ASN A 344 -12.02 0.97 6.71
N GLY A 345 -12.88 1.59 7.51
CA GLY A 345 -12.81 1.45 8.96
C GLY A 345 -13.27 0.06 9.42
N GLY A 346 -12.82 -0.35 10.60
CA GLY A 346 -13.16 -1.63 11.21
C GLY A 346 -14.54 -1.65 11.85
N ASP A 347 -15.16 -2.81 11.85
CA ASP A 347 -16.50 -3.03 12.42
C ASP A 347 -16.42 -3.30 13.94
N VAL A 348 -17.55 -3.09 14.63
CA VAL A 348 -17.77 -3.57 15.99
C VAL A 348 -18.99 -4.47 16.02
N ALA A 349 -18.80 -5.75 16.31
CA ALA A 349 -19.88 -6.72 16.42
C ALA A 349 -19.97 -7.31 17.84
N ASN A 350 -21.18 -7.31 18.39
CA ASN A 350 -21.52 -7.97 19.64
C ASN A 350 -22.63 -9.00 19.38
N VAL A 351 -22.38 -10.27 19.68
CA VAL A 351 -23.35 -11.36 19.50
C VAL A 351 -23.54 -12.09 20.82
N ALA A 352 -24.75 -12.10 21.39
CA ALA A 352 -25.04 -12.77 22.68
C ALA A 352 -26.54 -13.04 22.87
N THR A 353 -26.99 -13.50 24.04
CA THR A 353 -28.43 -13.47 24.40
C THR A 353 -28.80 -12.14 25.05
N TYR A 354 -27.86 -11.54 25.77
CA TYR A 354 -28.07 -10.29 26.47
C TYR A 354 -26.91 -9.34 26.17
N ILE A 355 -27.22 -8.19 25.58
CA ILE A 355 -26.24 -7.16 25.24
C ILE A 355 -26.62 -5.88 25.97
N SER A 356 -25.70 -5.33 26.77
CA SER A 356 -25.87 -4.04 27.44
C SER A 356 -24.76 -3.08 27.07
N ASN A 357 -25.11 -2.03 26.36
CA ASN A 357 -24.23 -0.98 25.89
C ASN A 357 -24.51 0.32 26.67
N SER A 358 -23.51 0.87 27.34
CA SER A 358 -23.60 2.16 28.05
C SER A 358 -23.20 3.35 27.15
N TYR A 359 -22.77 4.49 27.72
CA TYR A 359 -22.52 5.72 26.95
C TYR A 359 -21.35 5.60 25.96
N LYS A 360 -21.60 5.82 24.66
CA LYS A 360 -20.62 5.66 23.57
C LYS A 360 -19.90 4.32 23.57
N ALA A 361 -20.55 3.27 24.05
CA ALA A 361 -19.98 1.95 24.23
C ALA A 361 -19.29 1.38 22.99
N ASN A 362 -19.86 1.55 21.79
CA ASN A 362 -19.31 1.02 20.55
C ASN A 362 -19.18 2.11 19.49
N SER A 363 -18.05 2.12 18.79
CA SER A 363 -17.81 2.98 17.62
C SER A 363 -17.21 2.14 16.49
N GLY A 364 -17.81 2.19 15.31
CA GLY A 364 -17.09 1.77 14.09
C GLY A 364 -15.87 2.67 13.86
N GLY A 365 -14.88 2.15 13.15
CA GLY A 365 -13.73 2.94 12.69
C GLY A 365 -14.10 3.82 11.51
N ASP A 366 -13.44 4.96 11.34
CA ASP A 366 -13.70 5.85 10.21
C ASP A 366 -13.06 5.30 8.92
N GLY A 367 -13.66 5.58 7.77
CA GLY A 367 -13.04 5.32 6.48
C GLY A 367 -11.81 6.20 6.28
N GLY A 368 -10.75 5.65 5.67
CA GLY A 368 -9.51 6.38 5.44
C GLY A 368 -9.47 7.10 4.09
N LYS A 369 -8.36 6.98 3.37
CA LYS A 369 -8.11 7.72 2.11
C LYS A 369 -7.67 6.81 0.98
N ALA A 370 -8.41 6.83 -0.13
CA ALA A 370 -8.10 6.12 -1.36
C ALA A 370 -7.90 7.12 -2.52
N ILE A 371 -6.66 7.26 -3.01
CA ILE A 371 -6.27 8.30 -3.97
C ILE A 371 -5.50 7.71 -5.17
N SER A 372 -6.12 7.64 -6.35
CA SER A 372 -5.38 7.22 -7.54
C SER A 372 -4.51 8.35 -8.12
N GLY A 373 -3.43 7.97 -8.79
CA GLY A 373 -2.47 8.89 -9.40
C GLY A 373 -2.97 9.50 -10.70
N SER A 374 -2.40 10.65 -11.05
CA SER A 374 -2.65 11.32 -12.33
C SER A 374 -1.86 10.67 -13.47
N ALA A 375 -2.35 10.82 -14.70
CA ALA A 375 -1.69 10.35 -15.91
C ALA A 375 -1.58 11.47 -16.94
N THR A 376 -0.41 11.63 -17.54
CA THR A 376 -0.17 12.60 -18.62
C THR A 376 0.53 11.94 -19.78
N GLY A 377 -0.12 11.90 -20.94
CA GLY A 377 0.45 11.35 -22.17
C GLY A 377 1.56 12.26 -22.73
N GLY A 378 2.54 11.65 -23.38
CA GLY A 378 3.65 12.37 -24.00
C GLY A 378 3.22 13.16 -25.24
N ASN A 379 3.89 14.27 -25.52
CA ASN A 379 3.64 15.04 -26.74
C ASN A 379 4.41 14.46 -27.93
N ALA A 380 3.81 14.56 -29.12
CA ALA A 380 4.53 14.49 -30.36
C ALA A 380 5.15 15.86 -30.69
N TRP A 381 6.44 15.88 -31.04
CA TRP A 381 7.19 17.14 -31.18
C TRP A 381 6.77 17.99 -32.38
N LYS A 382 6.61 19.31 -32.17
CA LYS A 382 6.45 20.30 -33.25
C LYS A 382 7.81 20.57 -33.91
N ARG A 383 7.90 20.46 -35.23
CA ARG A 383 9.14 20.76 -35.99
C ARG A 383 9.35 22.28 -35.97
N GLY A 384 10.28 22.76 -35.14
CA GLY A 384 10.71 24.16 -35.18
C GLY A 384 11.42 24.49 -36.50
N GLY A 385 10.84 25.38 -37.31
CA GLY A 385 11.58 26.30 -38.18
C GLY A 385 12.18 25.83 -39.51
N MET A 386 11.83 24.67 -40.08
CA MET A 386 12.30 24.27 -41.42
C MET A 386 11.14 24.02 -42.40
N PRO A 387 11.23 24.50 -43.66
CA PRO A 387 10.21 24.27 -44.69
C PRO A 387 10.06 22.75 -45.02
N PRO A 388 8.84 22.24 -45.30
CA PRO A 388 8.50 20.84 -45.06
C PRO A 388 8.67 19.89 -46.27
N PRO A 389 9.30 18.71 -46.12
CA PRO A 389 8.65 17.45 -46.52
C PRO A 389 7.43 17.19 -45.62
N PRO A 390 6.39 16.46 -46.08
CA PRO A 390 5.10 16.34 -45.39
C PRO A 390 5.29 15.98 -43.91
N PRO A 391 4.59 16.68 -42.99
CA PRO A 391 4.77 16.49 -41.57
C PRO A 391 4.51 15.03 -41.20
N PRO A 392 5.40 14.37 -40.44
CA PRO A 392 5.11 13.04 -39.91
C PRO A 392 3.86 13.12 -39.04
N LYS A 393 2.89 12.24 -39.30
CA LYS A 393 1.60 12.10 -38.59
C LYS A 393 1.76 11.53 -37.17
N GLY A 394 2.63 12.11 -36.36
CA GLY A 394 2.83 11.68 -34.97
C GLY A 394 1.64 12.07 -34.11
N LYS A 395 1.00 11.09 -33.46
CA LYS A 395 -0.06 11.34 -32.48
C LYS A 395 0.53 11.62 -31.10
N GLY A 396 -0.15 12.45 -30.31
CA GLY A 396 0.12 12.51 -28.88
C GLY A 396 -0.16 11.17 -28.20
N GLY A 397 0.47 10.94 -27.05
CA GLY A 397 0.24 9.73 -26.24
C GLY A 397 -1.06 9.81 -25.46
N ASP A 398 -1.68 8.66 -25.22
CA ASP A 398 -2.93 8.58 -24.45
C ASP A 398 -2.64 8.68 -22.93
N ALA A 399 -3.64 9.11 -22.16
CA ALA A 399 -3.56 9.19 -20.72
C ALA A 399 -4.76 8.51 -20.06
N GLU A 400 -4.51 7.59 -19.13
CA GLU A 400 -5.55 6.91 -18.36
C GLU A 400 -5.19 6.87 -16.88
N THR A 401 -6.11 7.26 -16.01
CA THR A 401 -5.94 7.12 -14.56
C THR A 401 -6.71 5.94 -14.00
N GLY A 402 -6.13 5.30 -12.99
CA GLY A 402 -6.77 4.18 -12.31
C GLY A 402 -7.96 4.62 -11.46
N LYS A 403 -8.80 3.65 -11.10
CA LYS A 403 -9.91 3.84 -10.17
C LYS A 403 -9.40 4.01 -8.74
N SER A 404 -10.07 4.83 -7.93
CA SER A 404 -9.86 4.78 -6.48
C SER A 404 -10.76 3.73 -5.84
N GLY A 405 -10.26 3.07 -4.79
CA GLY A 405 -11.05 2.14 -3.98
C GLY A 405 -11.99 2.84 -3.00
N ASN A 406 -12.73 2.05 -2.23
CA ASN A 406 -13.70 2.54 -1.26
C ASN A 406 -13.03 3.08 0.00
N ALA A 407 -13.67 4.01 0.69
CA ALA A 407 -13.28 4.49 2.00
C ALA A 407 -14.52 4.53 2.90
N ASN A 408 -15.10 3.37 3.19
CA ASN A 408 -16.32 3.29 4.00
C ASN A 408 -15.99 3.32 5.50
N GLY A 409 -16.85 3.92 6.31
CA GLY A 409 -16.81 3.76 7.76
C GLY A 409 -17.29 2.38 8.19
N GLY A 410 -16.80 1.93 9.34
CA GLY A 410 -17.17 0.66 9.97
C GLY A 410 -18.53 0.72 10.64
N SER A 411 -19.21 -0.41 10.68
CA SER A 411 -20.55 -0.57 11.24
C SER A 411 -20.52 -1.07 12.68
N VAL A 412 -21.60 -0.79 13.42
CA VAL A 412 -21.85 -1.38 14.73
C VAL A 412 -23.03 -2.36 14.64
N TYR A 413 -22.79 -3.61 14.96
CA TYR A 413 -23.77 -4.69 14.91
C TYR A 413 -23.98 -5.29 16.31
N ASN A 414 -25.21 -5.24 16.82
CA ASN A 414 -25.59 -5.95 18.04
C ASN A 414 -26.64 -7.00 17.72
N ASP A 415 -26.34 -8.28 17.95
CA ASP A 415 -27.24 -9.40 17.71
C ASP A 415 -27.48 -10.19 18.99
N ALA A 416 -28.69 -10.05 19.52
CA ALA A 416 -29.15 -10.79 20.69
C ALA A 416 -29.87 -12.12 20.33
N GLY A 417 -29.98 -12.45 19.04
CA GLY A 417 -30.79 -13.57 18.54
C GLY A 417 -32.30 -13.40 18.75
N TYR A 418 -33.07 -14.40 18.31
CA TYR A 418 -34.55 -14.36 18.30
C TYR A 418 -35.21 -14.15 19.66
N TRP A 419 -34.54 -14.50 20.76
CA TRP A 419 -35.08 -14.47 22.11
C TRP A 419 -34.35 -13.50 23.05
N GLY A 420 -33.26 -12.89 22.59
CA GLY A 420 -32.42 -12.09 23.44
C GLY A 420 -32.82 -10.63 23.55
N THR A 421 -32.10 -9.92 24.40
CA THR A 421 -32.33 -8.51 24.72
C THR A 421 -31.11 -7.66 24.39
N VAL A 422 -31.32 -6.55 23.70
CA VAL A 422 -30.33 -5.48 23.51
C VAL A 422 -30.76 -4.25 24.31
N ILE A 423 -29.88 -3.74 25.17
CA ILE A 423 -30.08 -2.49 25.93
C ILE A 423 -28.99 -1.51 25.54
N ASN A 424 -29.38 -0.41 24.91
CA ASN A 424 -28.49 0.68 24.52
C ASN A 424 -28.80 1.92 25.35
N GLY A 425 -27.84 2.37 26.16
CA GLY A 425 -27.89 3.62 26.90
C GLY A 425 -27.83 4.85 25.98
N ALA A 426 -27.68 6.03 26.57
CA ALA A 426 -27.60 7.27 25.78
C ALA A 426 -26.34 7.29 24.90
N LYS A 427 -26.47 7.63 23.61
CA LYS A 427 -25.35 7.67 22.64
C LYS A 427 -24.50 6.41 22.60
N ALA A 428 -25.08 5.24 22.81
CA ALA A 428 -24.33 4.00 23.01
C ALA A 428 -23.52 3.55 21.79
N ASN A 429 -24.05 3.70 20.59
CA ASN A 429 -23.47 3.16 19.37
C ASN A 429 -23.34 4.25 18.31
N SER A 430 -22.18 4.30 17.65
CA SER A 430 -21.93 5.15 16.49
C SER A 430 -21.32 4.33 15.36
N GLY A 431 -21.87 4.40 14.16
CA GLY A 431 -21.13 4.00 12.96
C GLY A 431 -19.93 4.93 12.76
N GLY A 432 -18.92 4.45 12.05
CA GLY A 432 -17.79 5.28 11.61
C GLY A 432 -18.16 6.13 10.40
N ASP A 433 -17.53 7.27 10.23
CA ASP A 433 -17.78 8.15 9.10
C ASP A 433 -17.11 7.62 7.82
N GLY A 434 -17.68 7.92 6.66
CA GLY A 434 -17.03 7.67 5.38
C GLY A 434 -15.79 8.55 5.18
N GLY A 435 -14.79 8.02 4.50
CA GLY A 435 -13.52 8.67 4.23
C GLY A 435 -13.47 9.50 2.94
N LEU A 436 -12.29 9.56 2.33
CA LEU A 436 -12.06 10.27 1.06
C LEU A 436 -11.67 9.30 -0.04
N THR A 437 -12.45 9.28 -1.13
CA THR A 437 -12.07 8.63 -2.38
C THR A 437 -11.82 9.69 -3.46
N LYS A 438 -10.68 9.60 -4.16
CA LYS A 438 -10.33 10.55 -5.21
C LYS A 438 -9.62 9.86 -6.37
N SER A 439 -10.10 10.04 -7.60
CA SER A 439 -9.38 9.60 -8.79
C SER A 439 -8.46 10.68 -9.35
N GLY A 440 -7.39 10.27 -10.02
CA GLY A 440 -6.41 11.15 -10.63
C GLY A 440 -6.88 11.81 -11.91
N ALA A 441 -6.27 12.94 -12.28
CA ALA A 441 -6.56 13.62 -13.53
C ALA A 441 -5.81 12.98 -14.72
N ALA A 442 -6.46 12.92 -15.89
CA ALA A 442 -5.91 12.42 -17.13
C ALA A 442 -5.71 13.55 -18.16
N LEU A 443 -4.51 13.68 -18.71
CA LEU A 443 -4.15 14.70 -19.71
C LEU A 443 -3.53 14.05 -20.95
N GLY A 444 -4.26 14.02 -22.06
CA GLY A 444 -3.78 13.47 -23.32
C GLY A 444 -2.64 14.29 -23.90
N GLY A 445 -1.65 13.62 -24.49
CA GLY A 445 -0.54 14.26 -25.16
C GLY A 445 -0.99 14.95 -26.44
N ASN A 446 -0.31 16.01 -26.85
CA ASN A 446 -0.66 16.71 -28.08
C ASN A 446 0.13 16.19 -29.29
N GLY A 447 -0.37 16.35 -30.53
CA GLY A 447 0.41 15.96 -31.71
C GLY A 447 -0.14 16.35 -33.08
N PRO A 448 0.73 16.50 -34.10
CA PRO A 448 0.33 16.92 -35.45
C PRO A 448 -0.46 15.88 -36.25
N GLY A 449 -0.40 14.61 -35.86
CA GLY A 449 -1.24 13.53 -36.40
C GLY A 449 -2.55 13.33 -35.63
N GLY A 450 -2.85 14.20 -34.67
CA GLY A 450 -3.93 14.08 -33.69
C GLY A 450 -3.39 14.15 -32.25
N GLY A 451 -4.17 14.74 -31.34
CA GLY A 451 -3.93 14.59 -29.90
C GLY A 451 -4.24 13.18 -29.42
N GLY A 452 -3.71 12.84 -28.24
CA GLY A 452 -4.01 11.62 -27.51
C GLY A 452 -5.33 11.74 -26.73
N SER A 453 -5.95 10.60 -26.47
CA SER A 453 -7.14 10.50 -25.64
C SER A 453 -6.81 10.63 -24.16
N ALA A 454 -7.80 11.03 -23.36
CA ALA A 454 -7.70 11.11 -21.91
C ALA A 454 -8.90 10.43 -21.26
N LEU A 455 -8.66 9.52 -20.33
CA LEU A 455 -9.68 8.83 -19.54
C LEU A 455 -9.35 8.97 -18.05
N SER A 456 -10.24 9.60 -17.29
CA SER A 456 -10.13 9.67 -15.84
C SER A 456 -10.86 8.48 -15.21
N GLY A 457 -10.26 7.87 -14.20
CA GLY A 457 -10.83 6.72 -13.50
C GLY A 457 -12.03 7.09 -12.62
N ASP A 458 -12.84 6.07 -12.30
CA ASP A 458 -13.96 6.18 -11.38
C ASP A 458 -13.48 6.37 -9.93
N THR A 459 -14.33 6.97 -9.09
CA THR A 459 -14.13 6.98 -7.64
C THR A 459 -14.86 5.85 -6.94
N GLY A 460 -14.26 5.30 -5.89
CA GLY A 460 -14.94 4.39 -4.96
C GLY A 460 -15.96 5.09 -4.06
N ASN A 461 -16.72 4.28 -3.34
CA ASN A 461 -17.72 4.74 -2.37
C ASN A 461 -17.05 5.28 -1.10
N ALA A 462 -17.71 6.23 -0.43
CA ALA A 462 -17.31 6.75 0.87
C ALA A 462 -18.53 6.76 1.80
N ASN A 463 -19.12 5.61 2.04
CA ASN A 463 -20.34 5.50 2.85
C ASN A 463 -19.98 5.57 4.34
N GLY A 464 -20.84 6.19 5.16
CA GLY A 464 -20.79 6.01 6.60
C GLY A 464 -21.21 4.60 7.00
N GLY A 465 -20.85 4.20 8.21
CA GLY A 465 -21.20 2.91 8.78
C GLY A 465 -22.61 2.86 9.37
N ASP A 466 -23.20 1.68 9.32
CA ASP A 466 -24.54 1.44 9.86
C ASP A 466 -24.49 1.13 11.37
N VAL A 467 -25.63 1.31 12.05
CA VAL A 467 -25.85 0.76 13.39
C VAL A 467 -27.09 -0.12 13.37
N ALA A 468 -26.91 -1.44 13.53
CA ALA A 468 -28.01 -2.39 13.55
C ALA A 468 -28.12 -3.10 14.91
N ASN A 469 -29.36 -3.30 15.36
CA ASN A 469 -29.68 -4.05 16.56
C ASN A 469 -30.70 -5.12 16.21
N TYR A 470 -30.43 -6.37 16.58
CA TYR A 470 -31.30 -7.52 16.39
C TYR A 470 -31.56 -8.17 17.74
N GLY A 471 -32.82 -8.51 18.03
CA GLY A 471 -33.22 -9.08 19.32
C GLY A 471 -34.74 -9.17 19.46
N ALA A 472 -35.20 -10.01 20.39
CA ALA A 472 -36.62 -10.06 20.77
C ALA A 472 -37.05 -8.75 21.43
N VAL A 473 -36.16 -8.18 22.24
CA VAL A 473 -36.40 -6.94 22.97
C VAL A 473 -35.23 -5.99 22.75
N ILE A 474 -35.53 -4.77 22.32
CA ILE A 474 -34.52 -3.72 22.09
C ILE A 474 -34.92 -2.46 22.83
N TYR A 475 -34.13 -2.07 23.84
CA TYR A 475 -34.29 -0.83 24.59
C TYR A 475 -33.26 0.20 24.14
N ASN A 476 -33.72 1.33 23.62
CA ASN A 476 -32.86 2.42 23.19
C ASN A 476 -33.10 3.68 24.03
N GLY A 477 -32.06 4.11 24.75
CA GLY A 477 -32.02 5.38 25.45
C GLY A 477 -31.88 6.58 24.50
N TYR A 478 -31.65 7.76 25.07
CA TYR A 478 -31.55 9.01 24.31
C TYR A 478 -30.42 8.98 23.26
N LYS A 479 -30.78 9.11 21.97
CA LYS A 479 -29.84 9.05 20.83
C LYS A 479 -28.93 7.83 20.89
N ALA A 480 -29.46 6.68 21.33
CA ALA A 480 -28.66 5.49 21.61
C ALA A 480 -27.86 4.98 20.41
N ASN A 481 -28.33 5.22 19.18
CA ASN A 481 -27.68 4.80 17.95
C ASN A 481 -27.58 6.00 17.00
N SER A 482 -26.42 6.15 16.37
CA SER A 482 -26.18 7.09 15.26
C SER A 482 -25.46 6.35 14.16
N GLY A 483 -25.98 6.37 12.93
CA GLY A 483 -25.16 6.00 11.77
C GLY A 483 -24.00 6.99 11.61
N GLY A 484 -22.99 6.57 10.83
CA GLY A 484 -21.91 7.45 10.40
C GLY A 484 -22.34 8.37 9.26
N ASP A 485 -21.68 9.52 9.15
CA ASP A 485 -21.87 10.43 8.03
C ASP A 485 -21.18 9.89 6.77
N GLY A 486 -21.72 10.21 5.60
CA GLY A 486 -21.03 9.94 4.34
C GLY A 486 -19.75 10.78 4.19
N GLY A 487 -18.77 10.21 3.52
CA GLY A 487 -17.51 10.85 3.16
C GLY A 487 -17.57 11.59 1.83
N LYS A 488 -16.39 11.79 1.21
CA LYS A 488 -16.24 12.53 -0.06
C LYS A 488 -15.74 11.63 -1.17
N ALA A 489 -16.44 11.62 -2.30
CA ALA A 489 -16.00 11.01 -3.56
C ALA A 489 -15.77 12.08 -4.62
N ILE A 490 -14.54 12.18 -5.16
CA ILE A 490 -14.13 13.22 -6.12
C ILE A 490 -13.46 12.61 -7.35
N SER A 491 -14.14 12.63 -8.50
CA SER A 491 -13.54 12.17 -9.76
C SER A 491 -12.53 13.18 -10.31
N GLY A 492 -11.46 12.67 -10.92
CA GLY A 492 -10.49 13.48 -11.66
C GLY A 492 -11.05 14.02 -12.98
N SER A 493 -10.45 15.10 -13.49
CA SER A 493 -10.75 15.66 -14.81
C SER A 493 -10.03 14.88 -15.92
N ALA A 494 -10.65 14.80 -17.10
CA ALA A 494 -10.02 14.28 -18.31
C ALA A 494 -9.97 15.36 -19.40
N THR A 495 -8.77 15.67 -19.90
CA THR A 495 -8.57 16.63 -21.00
C THR A 495 -7.81 15.96 -22.13
N GLY A 496 -8.45 15.80 -23.28
CA GLY A 496 -7.80 15.27 -24.48
C GLY A 496 -6.70 16.18 -25.02
N GLY A 497 -5.77 15.61 -25.78
CA GLY A 497 -4.71 16.35 -26.44
C GLY A 497 -5.18 17.12 -27.66
N ASN A 498 -4.47 18.20 -27.97
CA ASN A 498 -4.70 19.02 -29.16
C ASN A 498 -4.00 18.43 -30.40
N ALA A 499 -4.64 18.61 -31.56
CA ALA A 499 -4.01 18.47 -32.86
C ALA A 499 -3.48 19.84 -33.33
N TRP A 500 -2.31 19.91 -33.99
CA TRP A 500 -1.77 21.16 -34.54
C TRP A 500 -0.85 21.03 -35.75
#